data_AF-A0A966ZCW4-F1
#
_entry.id   AF-A0A966ZCW4-F1
#
_cell.length_a   1.000
_cell.length_b   1.000
_cell.length_c   1.000
_cell.angle_alpha   90.00
_cell.angle_beta   90.00
_cell.angle_gamma   90.00
#
_symmetry.space_group_name_H-M   'P 1'
#
loop_
_entity.id
_entity.type
_entity.pdbx_description
1 polymer ?
#
loop_
_entity_poly.entity_id
_entity_poly.type
_entity_poly.pdbx_seq_one_letter_code
_entity_poly.pdbx_strand_id
1 'polypeptide(L)'
;MNRFARIWMISAVLSAAAFAQVSPDINPFPSRGFGQAKLSLDPQQTISPNLLEGRELNSPTAIAFDTTSSPPIVYIADTGNNRVLAWRNPASLSAGNQADRVIGQRDFFKAFQGGPGSTSGGLTAAGLSLPNALAVDSSGNLWVFDAGNNRILRFSRPLDQPGDLVTPDLVIGQKTVSSG
;
A
#
# COMPACT_ATOMS: atom_id res chain seq x y z
N MET A 1 -91.71 -25.36 -10.47
CA MET A 1 -91.05 -24.68 -9.33
C MET A 1 -90.05 -25.65 -8.71
N ASN A 2 -88.74 -25.42 -8.92
CA ASN A 2 -87.65 -25.83 -8.02
C ASN A 2 -86.34 -25.22 -8.54
N ARG A 3 -85.67 -24.45 -7.67
CA ARG A 3 -84.45 -23.70 -7.93
C ARG A 3 -83.25 -24.55 -7.52
N PHE A 4 -82.17 -24.57 -8.31
CA PHE A 4 -80.84 -24.99 -7.85
C PHE A 4 -79.76 -24.03 -8.35
N ALA A 5 -78.77 -23.84 -7.48
CA ALA A 5 -77.94 -22.66 -7.32
C ALA A 5 -76.82 -22.49 -8.35
N ARG A 6 -76.50 -21.24 -8.68
CA ARG A 6 -75.23 -20.85 -9.34
C ARG A 6 -74.25 -20.38 -8.27
N ILE A 7 -73.15 -21.11 -8.13
CA ILE A 7 -72.02 -20.72 -7.30
C ILE A 7 -71.22 -19.65 -8.06
N TRP A 8 -71.03 -18.48 -7.46
CA TRP A 8 -70.11 -17.47 -7.95
C TRP A 8 -68.77 -17.63 -7.21
N MET A 9 -67.69 -17.91 -7.93
CA MET A 9 -66.33 -17.71 -7.39
C MET A 9 -65.96 -16.24 -7.58
N ILE A 10 -65.69 -15.55 -6.48
CA ILE A 10 -65.03 -14.23 -6.49
C ILE A 10 -63.54 -14.50 -6.36
N SER A 11 -62.78 -14.30 -7.44
CA SER A 11 -61.32 -14.30 -7.38
C SER A 11 -60.86 -12.92 -6.89
N ALA A 12 -60.32 -12.85 -5.68
CA ALA A 12 -59.61 -11.67 -5.21
C ALA A 12 -58.20 -11.65 -5.84
N VAL A 13 -57.91 -10.63 -6.66
CA VAL A 13 -56.55 -10.37 -7.14
C VAL A 13 -55.83 -9.58 -6.05
N LEU A 14 -54.91 -10.24 -5.35
CA LEU A 14 -54.00 -9.59 -4.41
C LEU A 14 -52.80 -9.06 -5.21
N SER A 15 -52.73 -7.74 -5.43
CA SER A 15 -51.52 -7.10 -5.97
C SER A 15 -50.51 -6.95 -4.85
N ALA A 16 -49.46 -7.77 -4.85
CA ALA A 16 -48.28 -7.51 -4.05
C ALA A 16 -47.38 -6.56 -4.84
N ALA A 17 -47.21 -5.33 -4.34
CA ALA A 17 -46.17 -4.45 -4.84
C ALA A 17 -44.81 -5.04 -4.44
N ALA A 18 -44.10 -5.63 -5.40
CA ALA A 18 -42.72 -6.02 -5.23
C ALA A 18 -41.87 -4.74 -5.14
N PHE A 19 -41.36 -4.42 -3.96
CA PHE A 19 -40.28 -3.45 -3.84
C PHE A 19 -39.02 -4.08 -4.44
N ALA A 20 -38.60 -3.62 -5.62
CA ALA A 20 -37.30 -3.97 -6.15
C ALA A 20 -36.24 -3.40 -5.21
N GLN A 21 -35.59 -4.28 -4.44
CA GLN A 21 -34.42 -3.91 -3.68
C GLN A 21 -33.28 -3.67 -4.68
N VAL A 22 -32.90 -2.41 -4.89
CA VAL A 22 -31.68 -2.07 -5.63
C VAL A 22 -30.52 -2.52 -4.75
N SER A 23 -29.95 -3.70 -5.03
CA SER A 23 -28.63 -4.05 -4.52
C SER A 23 -27.66 -3.08 -5.19
N PRO A 24 -26.96 -2.19 -4.47
CA PRO A 24 -25.86 -1.48 -5.08
C PRO A 24 -24.88 -2.54 -5.56
N ASP A 25 -24.51 -2.52 -6.84
CA ASP A 25 -23.41 -3.31 -7.38
C ASP A 25 -22.13 -2.82 -6.70
N ILE A 26 -21.87 -3.30 -5.49
CA ILE A 26 -20.61 -3.12 -4.80
C ILE A 26 -19.63 -3.97 -5.58
N ASN A 27 -18.78 -3.34 -6.41
CA ASN A 27 -17.72 -4.05 -7.12
C ASN A 27 -16.82 -4.74 -6.08
N PRO A 28 -16.84 -6.08 -5.97
CA PRO A 28 -16.05 -6.77 -4.96
C PRO A 28 -14.57 -6.86 -5.36
N PHE A 29 -14.24 -6.46 -6.60
CA PHE A 29 -12.90 -6.49 -7.14
C PHE A 29 -12.28 -5.09 -7.10
N PRO A 30 -11.00 -4.96 -6.68
CA PRO A 30 -10.27 -3.71 -6.80
C PRO A 30 -10.36 -3.18 -8.23
N SER A 31 -10.64 -1.88 -8.39
CA SER A 31 -10.68 -1.22 -9.70
C SER A 31 -9.29 -1.15 -10.37
N ARG A 32 -8.22 -1.31 -9.59
CA ARG A 32 -6.83 -1.43 -10.04
C ARG A 32 -5.98 -2.05 -8.93
N GLY A 33 -4.98 -2.86 -9.31
CA GLY A 33 -3.93 -3.35 -8.42
C GLY A 33 -2.56 -3.20 -9.09
N PHE A 34 -1.54 -2.84 -8.31
CA PHE A 34 -0.15 -2.81 -8.74
C PHE A 34 0.72 -3.47 -7.66
N GLY A 35 1.96 -3.82 -8.03
CA GLY A 35 2.84 -4.62 -7.18
C GLY A 35 2.88 -6.09 -7.61
N GLN A 36 2.46 -7.04 -6.77
CA GLN A 36 2.54 -8.47 -7.08
C GLN A 36 1.86 -8.84 -8.42
N ALA A 37 2.45 -9.79 -9.15
CA ALA A 37 1.98 -10.19 -10.48
C ALA A 37 0.66 -10.99 -10.46
N LYS A 38 0.33 -11.64 -9.34
CA LYS A 38 -0.87 -12.47 -9.18
C LYS A 38 -1.87 -11.78 -8.24
N LEU A 39 -3.02 -11.37 -8.78
CA LEU A 39 -4.14 -10.81 -8.02
C LEU A 39 -5.01 -11.89 -7.37
N SER A 40 -4.78 -13.15 -7.71
CA SER A 40 -5.55 -14.31 -7.25
C SER A 40 -4.90 -14.89 -5.99
N LEU A 41 -5.63 -14.84 -4.87
CA LEU A 41 -5.40 -15.69 -3.71
C LEU A 41 -5.67 -17.13 -4.16
N ASP A 42 -4.62 -17.85 -4.52
CA ASP A 42 -4.72 -19.30 -4.63
C ASP A 42 -5.16 -19.82 -3.26
N PRO A 43 -6.25 -20.59 -3.13
CA PRO A 43 -6.67 -21.18 -1.85
C PRO A 43 -5.56 -22.01 -1.19
N GLN A 44 -4.54 -22.42 -1.95
CA GLN A 44 -3.36 -23.14 -1.47
C GLN A 44 -2.11 -22.26 -1.26
N GLN A 45 -2.10 -20.99 -1.72
CA GLN A 45 -1.08 -20.01 -1.36
C GLN A 45 -1.72 -18.82 -0.65
N THR A 46 -1.82 -18.94 0.67
CA THR A 46 -2.36 -17.90 1.55
C THR A 46 -1.42 -16.72 1.77
N ILE A 47 -0.20 -16.77 1.21
CA ILE A 47 0.81 -15.73 1.28
C ILE A 47 1.47 -15.54 -0.09
N SER A 48 1.61 -14.28 -0.49
CA SER A 48 2.40 -13.94 -1.66
C SER A 48 3.89 -14.15 -1.37
N PRO A 49 4.66 -14.75 -2.29
CA PRO A 49 6.09 -14.91 -2.10
C PRO A 49 6.76 -13.53 -1.98
N ASN A 50 7.66 -13.38 -1.03
CA ASN A 50 8.42 -12.15 -0.83
C ASN A 50 9.80 -12.29 -1.50
N LEU A 51 9.86 -12.01 -2.81
CA LEU A 51 11.07 -12.21 -3.61
C LEU A 51 12.09 -11.06 -3.50
N LEU A 52 11.73 -9.97 -2.81
CA LEU A 52 12.57 -8.78 -2.66
C LEU A 52 13.02 -8.20 -4.03
N GLU A 53 12.16 -8.21 -5.03
CA GLU A 53 12.48 -7.61 -6.34
C GLU A 53 11.80 -6.25 -6.54
N GLY A 54 11.19 -5.69 -5.49
CA GLY A 54 10.63 -4.33 -5.49
C GLY A 54 9.24 -4.23 -6.10
N ARG A 55 8.53 -5.34 -6.27
CA ARG A 55 7.12 -5.39 -6.67
C ARG A 55 6.23 -6.03 -5.59
N GLU A 56 6.81 -6.80 -4.69
CA GLU A 56 6.12 -7.44 -3.57
C GLU A 56 6.22 -6.60 -2.30
N LEU A 57 5.19 -6.74 -1.47
CA LEU A 57 5.12 -6.16 -0.13
C LEU A 57 5.09 -7.28 0.89
N ASN A 58 5.71 -7.05 2.03
CA ASN A 58 5.73 -7.91 3.20
C ASN A 58 5.25 -7.11 4.41
N SER A 59 4.05 -7.44 4.90
CA SER A 59 3.41 -6.75 6.03
C SER A 59 3.37 -5.22 5.87
N PRO A 60 2.88 -4.66 4.74
CA PRO A 60 2.88 -3.22 4.55
C PRO A 60 1.91 -2.53 5.51
N THR A 61 2.34 -1.44 6.15
CA THR A 61 1.51 -0.76 7.18
C THR A 61 1.06 0.64 6.81
N ALA A 62 1.66 1.27 5.79
CA ALA A 62 1.38 2.66 5.45
C ALA A 62 1.52 2.96 3.96
N ILE A 63 0.76 3.95 3.51
CA ILE A 63 0.78 4.51 2.16
C ILE A 63 0.76 6.04 2.25
N ALA A 64 1.49 6.73 1.38
CA ALA A 64 1.45 8.18 1.24
C ALA A 64 1.53 8.60 -0.23
N PHE A 65 0.88 9.70 -0.59
CA PHE A 65 0.92 10.28 -1.93
C PHE A 65 1.68 11.60 -1.93
N ASP A 66 2.65 11.75 -2.83
CA ASP A 66 3.19 13.06 -3.19
C ASP A 66 2.39 13.64 -4.35
N THR A 67 1.51 14.58 -4.02
CA THR A 67 0.72 15.35 -4.99
C THR A 67 1.41 16.64 -5.45
N THR A 68 2.61 16.94 -4.96
CA THR A 68 3.43 18.05 -5.46
C THR A 68 4.05 17.71 -6.82
N SER A 69 4.18 16.41 -7.11
CA SER A 69 4.60 15.87 -8.40
C SER A 69 3.38 15.61 -9.30
N SER A 70 3.52 15.87 -10.61
CA SER A 70 2.52 15.54 -11.63
C SER A 70 3.18 14.77 -12.77
N PRO A 71 2.83 13.49 -12.99
CA PRO A 71 1.86 12.68 -12.22
C PRO A 71 2.34 12.40 -10.77
N PRO A 72 1.41 12.10 -9.83
CA PRO A 72 1.75 11.91 -8.43
C PRO A 72 2.67 10.71 -8.20
N ILE A 73 3.32 10.68 -7.05
CA ILE A 73 4.13 9.53 -6.59
C ILE A 73 3.39 8.87 -5.44
N VAL A 74 3.42 7.54 -5.39
CA VAL A 74 2.93 6.75 -4.24
C VAL A 74 4.10 6.11 -3.52
N TYR A 75 4.13 6.23 -2.20
CA TYR A 75 5.07 5.58 -1.31
C TYR A 75 4.33 4.55 -0.47
N ILE A 76 4.91 3.36 -0.33
CA ILE A 76 4.37 2.30 0.52
C ILE A 76 5.46 1.84 1.49
N ALA A 77 5.13 1.81 2.77
CA ALA A 77 6.00 1.22 3.78
C ALA A 77 5.92 -0.30 3.63
N ASP A 78 7.02 -0.89 3.16
CA ASP A 78 7.20 -2.33 3.05
C ASP A 78 7.86 -2.82 4.35
N THR A 79 7.08 -2.72 5.43
CA THR A 79 7.55 -2.71 6.82
C THR A 79 8.29 -3.97 7.20
N GLY A 80 7.78 -5.15 6.82
CA GLY A 80 8.43 -6.44 7.06
C GLY A 80 9.76 -6.59 6.32
N ASN A 81 10.01 -5.75 5.31
CA ASN A 81 11.26 -5.71 4.56
C ASN A 81 12.15 -4.50 4.93
N ASN A 82 11.82 -3.76 6.00
CA ASN A 82 12.63 -2.65 6.50
C ASN A 82 12.95 -1.61 5.42
N ARG A 83 11.96 -1.29 4.57
CA ARG A 83 12.14 -0.36 3.45
C ARG A 83 10.84 0.38 3.11
N VAL A 84 10.98 1.43 2.31
CA VAL A 84 9.85 2.08 1.64
C VAL A 84 10.04 1.93 0.14
N LEU A 85 8.99 1.52 -0.57
CA LEU A 85 8.97 1.43 -2.03
C LEU A 85 8.19 2.61 -2.60
N ALA A 86 8.65 3.15 -3.73
CA ALA A 86 8.02 4.30 -4.38
C ALA A 86 7.77 4.07 -5.87
N TRP A 87 6.59 4.48 -6.34
CA TRP A 87 6.21 4.43 -7.74
C TRP A 87 5.75 5.80 -8.23
N ARG A 88 6.27 6.24 -9.38
CA ARG A 88 5.78 7.36 -10.16
C ARG A 88 4.52 6.95 -10.90
N ASN A 89 3.62 7.90 -11.07
CA ASN A 89 2.43 7.73 -11.90
C ASN A 89 1.60 6.47 -11.54
N PRO A 90 1.00 6.42 -10.33
CA PRO A 90 0.19 5.27 -9.92
C PRO A 90 -0.95 4.95 -10.89
N ALA A 91 -1.43 5.94 -11.65
CA ALA A 91 -2.47 5.76 -12.65
C ALA A 91 -2.03 4.88 -13.85
N SER A 92 -0.74 4.79 -14.15
CA SER A 92 -0.21 3.91 -15.21
C SER A 92 0.18 2.52 -14.73
N LEU A 93 0.17 2.27 -13.42
CA LEU A 93 0.61 0.99 -12.87
C LEU A 93 -0.41 -0.13 -13.12
N SER A 94 0.12 -1.34 -13.24
CA SER A 94 -0.53 -2.64 -13.39
C SER A 94 0.11 -3.66 -12.44
N ALA A 95 -0.53 -4.83 -12.29
CA ALA A 95 0.04 -5.94 -11.55
C ALA A 95 1.41 -6.32 -12.13
N GLY A 96 2.41 -6.47 -11.28
CA GLY A 96 3.79 -6.72 -11.68
C GLY A 96 4.62 -5.46 -11.99
N ASN A 97 4.20 -4.23 -11.68
CA ASN A 97 5.12 -3.10 -11.79
C ASN A 97 6.12 -3.07 -10.62
N GLN A 98 7.41 -3.07 -10.95
CA GLN A 98 8.47 -2.79 -9.98
C GLN A 98 8.41 -1.32 -9.54
N ALA A 99 8.79 -1.06 -8.30
CA ALA A 99 9.00 0.28 -7.78
C ALA A 99 10.13 1.00 -8.52
N ASP A 100 9.98 2.31 -8.70
CA ASP A 100 11.01 3.16 -9.29
C ASP A 100 12.17 3.41 -8.32
N ARG A 101 11.90 3.31 -7.02
CA ARG A 101 12.88 3.52 -5.95
C ARG A 101 12.61 2.65 -4.73
N VAL A 102 13.70 2.30 -4.06
CA VAL A 102 13.72 1.76 -2.69
C VAL A 102 14.43 2.76 -1.78
N ILE A 103 13.83 3.03 -0.62
CA ILE A 103 14.34 3.92 0.41
C ILE A 103 14.63 3.06 1.64
N GLY A 104 15.76 3.29 2.30
CA GLY A 104 16.24 2.48 3.42
C GLY A 104 17.19 1.35 3.05
N GLN A 105 17.37 1.08 1.75
CA GLN A 105 18.26 0.02 1.22
C GLN A 105 19.02 0.55 -0.01
N ARG A 106 20.14 -0.11 -0.37
CA ARG A 106 20.92 0.23 -1.57
C ARG A 106 20.32 -0.34 -2.86
N ASP A 107 19.54 -1.40 -2.73
CA ASP A 107 18.97 -2.12 -3.85
C ASP A 107 17.70 -2.83 -3.39
N PHE A 108 16.93 -3.31 -4.37
CA PHE A 108 15.68 -4.00 -4.09
C PHE A 108 15.90 -5.35 -3.40
N PHE A 109 17.03 -6.02 -3.60
CA PHE A 109 17.25 -7.40 -3.17
C PHE A 109 17.65 -7.54 -1.69
N LYS A 110 17.65 -6.44 -0.94
CA LYS A 110 18.01 -6.39 0.48
C LYS A 110 16.86 -5.86 1.32
N ALA A 111 16.78 -6.39 2.54
CA ALA A 111 15.76 -6.08 3.53
C ALA A 111 16.34 -6.03 4.96
N PHE A 112 17.65 -5.79 5.08
CA PHE A 112 18.34 -5.82 6.37
C PHE A 112 17.80 -4.72 7.28
N GLN A 113 17.48 -5.09 8.52
CA GLN A 113 17.15 -4.14 9.57
C GLN A 113 18.32 -3.17 9.77
N GLY A 114 18.04 -1.87 9.83
CA GLY A 114 19.08 -0.84 9.92
C GLY A 114 19.80 -0.56 8.60
N GLY A 115 19.42 -1.22 7.51
CA GLY A 115 19.84 -0.92 6.15
C GLY A 115 21.29 -1.33 5.76
N PRO A 116 21.82 -0.75 4.68
CA PRO A 116 23.08 -1.16 4.05
C PRO A 116 24.29 -0.99 4.96
N GLY A 117 25.04 -2.07 5.18
CA GLY A 117 26.23 -2.05 6.05
C GLY A 117 25.92 -2.28 7.53
N SER A 118 24.66 -2.53 7.90
CA SER A 118 24.32 -2.95 9.26
C SER A 118 24.79 -4.39 9.52
N THR A 119 25.71 -4.55 10.47
CA THR A 119 25.97 -5.83 11.14
C THR A 119 25.18 -5.82 12.45
N SER A 120 24.14 -6.65 12.56
CA SER A 120 23.37 -6.87 13.80
C SER A 120 22.92 -5.59 14.54
N GLY A 121 21.99 -4.83 13.95
CA GLY A 121 21.29 -3.75 14.64
C GLY A 121 22.03 -2.40 14.70
N GLY A 122 23.16 -2.27 13.98
CA GLY A 122 23.84 -0.97 13.84
C GLY A 122 22.98 0.02 13.04
N LEU A 123 22.75 1.19 13.62
CA LEU A 123 22.06 2.30 12.96
C LEU A 123 22.92 2.83 11.81
N THR A 124 22.35 2.87 10.61
CA THR A 124 22.96 3.59 9.48
C THR A 124 22.17 4.85 9.19
N ALA A 125 22.80 5.82 8.54
CA ALA A 125 22.16 7.12 8.28
C ALA A 125 20.85 6.99 7.53
N ALA A 126 20.81 6.13 6.51
CA ALA A 126 19.66 5.96 5.64
C ALA A 126 18.82 4.71 5.96
N GLY A 127 19.37 3.74 6.68
CA GLY A 127 18.71 2.47 6.89
C GLY A 127 17.48 2.53 7.79
N LEU A 128 16.48 1.73 7.45
CA LEU A 128 15.21 1.67 8.16
C LEU A 128 15.09 0.37 8.96
N SER A 129 14.24 0.38 9.97
CA SER A 129 13.85 -0.75 10.80
C SER A 129 12.37 -0.60 11.14
N LEU A 130 11.55 -1.52 10.62
CA LEU A 130 10.10 -1.52 10.83
C LEU A 130 9.44 -0.14 10.58
N PRO A 131 9.63 0.48 9.39
CA PRO A 131 8.99 1.75 9.10
C PRO A 131 7.47 1.56 9.10
N ASN A 132 6.75 2.28 9.97
CA ASN A 132 5.34 1.97 10.22
C ASN A 132 4.35 3.06 9.77
N ALA A 133 4.81 4.29 9.54
CA ALA A 133 4.00 5.41 9.06
C ALA A 133 4.79 6.30 8.10
N LEU A 134 4.08 6.92 7.15
CA LEU A 134 4.62 7.78 6.10
C LEU A 134 3.79 9.07 6.01
N ALA A 135 4.45 10.18 5.69
CA ALA A 135 3.79 11.42 5.30
C ALA A 135 4.60 12.15 4.22
N VAL A 136 3.94 12.95 3.39
CA VAL A 136 4.60 13.82 2.42
C VAL A 136 4.21 15.27 2.72
N ASP A 137 5.18 16.17 2.76
CA ASP A 137 4.92 17.61 2.96
C ASP A 137 4.69 18.35 1.64
N SER A 138 4.32 19.63 1.73
CA SER A 138 4.04 20.49 0.57
C SER A 138 5.25 20.78 -0.33
N SER A 139 6.46 20.38 0.08
CA SER A 139 7.68 20.48 -0.73
C SER A 139 8.03 19.16 -1.43
N GLY A 140 7.25 18.10 -1.21
CA GLY A 140 7.48 16.77 -1.76
C GLY A 140 8.54 15.99 -0.97
N ASN A 141 8.82 16.35 0.28
CA ASN A 141 9.70 15.57 1.13
C ASN A 141 8.92 14.43 1.77
N LEU A 142 9.52 13.24 1.80
CA LEU A 142 8.98 12.07 2.47
C LEU A 142 9.45 12.04 3.92
N TRP A 143 8.50 11.92 4.84
CA TRP A 143 8.73 11.69 6.26
C TRP A 143 8.44 10.22 6.57
N VAL A 144 9.41 9.54 7.18
CA VAL A 144 9.34 8.12 7.51
C VAL A 144 9.45 7.93 9.01
N PHE A 145 8.45 7.30 9.60
CA PHE A 145 8.47 6.87 10.99
C PHE A 145 9.23 5.55 11.08
N ASP A 146 10.52 5.65 11.38
CA ASP A 146 11.47 4.56 11.44
C ASP A 146 11.42 3.91 12.84
N ALA A 147 10.28 3.26 13.13
CA ALA A 147 9.85 2.93 14.48
C ALA A 147 10.81 1.99 15.22
N GLY A 148 11.39 1.00 14.54
CA GLY A 148 12.35 0.09 15.18
C GLY A 148 13.69 0.75 15.53
N ASN A 149 13.97 1.93 14.96
CA ASN A 149 15.13 2.75 15.31
C ASN A 149 14.76 3.94 16.21
N ASN A 150 13.51 4.04 16.66
CA ASN A 150 12.99 5.11 17.52
C ASN A 150 13.24 6.52 16.98
N ARG A 151 13.07 6.73 15.67
CA ARG A 151 13.32 8.02 15.03
C ARG A 151 12.33 8.33 13.91
N ILE A 152 12.31 9.59 13.49
CA ILE A 152 11.66 10.03 12.26
C ILE A 152 12.73 10.58 11.33
N LEU A 153 12.72 10.15 10.08
CA LEU A 153 13.63 10.63 9.04
C LEU A 153 12.87 11.44 8.00
N ARG A 154 13.47 12.53 7.53
CA ARG A 154 13.01 13.24 6.33
C ARG A 154 13.94 12.94 5.18
N PHE A 155 13.37 12.55 4.05
CA PHE A 155 14.04 12.40 2.77
C PHE A 155 13.54 13.47 1.82
N SER A 156 14.39 14.44 1.50
CA SER A 156 14.05 15.50 0.56
C SER A 156 13.95 14.94 -0.86
N ARG A 157 12.76 15.07 -1.48
CA ARG A 157 12.42 14.63 -2.84
C ARG A 157 13.12 13.32 -3.26
N PRO A 158 12.80 12.18 -2.61
CA PRO A 158 13.63 10.98 -2.66
C PRO A 158 13.82 10.36 -4.05
N LEU A 159 12.86 10.53 -4.98
CA LEU A 159 13.01 10.02 -6.35
C LEU A 159 13.88 10.91 -7.24
N ASP A 160 14.21 12.11 -6.79
CA ASP A 160 15.06 13.07 -7.49
C ASP A 160 16.51 13.03 -6.93
N GLN A 161 16.75 12.32 -5.82
CA GLN A 161 18.09 12.13 -5.29
C GLN A 161 18.95 11.24 -6.20
N PRO A 162 20.22 11.60 -6.43
CA PRO A 162 21.14 10.78 -7.22
C PRO A 162 21.66 9.57 -6.44
N GLY A 163 22.14 8.57 -7.18
CA GLY A 163 22.70 7.34 -6.61
C GLY A 163 21.66 6.35 -6.11
N ASP A 164 22.14 5.16 -5.73
CA ASP A 164 21.24 4.05 -5.36
C ASP A 164 20.72 4.15 -3.92
N LEU A 165 21.47 4.81 -3.03
CA LEU A 165 21.08 4.99 -1.63
C LEU A 165 20.50 6.40 -1.42
N VAL A 166 19.18 6.45 -1.21
CA VAL A 166 18.48 7.67 -0.81
C VAL A 166 18.87 8.03 0.62
N THR A 167 19.36 9.24 0.85
CA THR A 167 19.81 9.70 2.16
C THR A 167 18.82 10.68 2.78
N PRO A 168 18.57 10.56 4.10
CA PRO A 168 17.81 11.55 4.82
C PRO A 168 18.68 12.76 5.12
N ASP A 169 18.05 13.93 5.18
CA ASP A 169 18.71 15.20 5.49
C ASP A 169 18.30 15.77 6.85
N LEU A 170 17.35 15.11 7.53
CA LEU A 170 16.89 15.46 8.85
C LEU A 170 16.48 14.21 9.63
N VAL A 171 16.76 14.23 10.94
CA VAL A 171 16.28 13.23 11.91
C VAL A 171 15.61 13.93 13.09
N ILE A 172 14.53 13.34 13.59
CA ILE A 172 13.89 13.71 14.86
C ILE A 172 13.97 12.50 15.79
N GLY A 173 14.22 12.75 17.07
CA GLY A 173 14.37 11.71 18.10
C GLY A 173 15.80 11.24 18.32
N GLN A 174 16.77 11.71 17.52
CA GLN A 174 18.20 11.41 17.66
C GLN A 174 19.06 12.65 17.40
N LYS A 175 20.33 12.62 17.85
CA LYS A 175 21.26 13.76 17.76
C LYS A 175 21.74 13.99 16.33
N THR A 176 22.02 12.92 15.59
CA THR A 176 22.43 12.99 14.18
C THR A 176 21.80 11.84 13.40
N VAL A 177 21.77 11.95 12.08
CA VAL A 177 21.28 10.86 11.22
C VAL A 177 22.09 9.57 11.40
N SER A 178 23.35 9.67 11.85
CA SER A 178 24.28 8.55 11.99
C SER A 178 24.54 8.11 13.44
N SER A 179 23.87 8.70 14.45
CA SER A 179 24.14 8.36 15.85
C SER A 179 23.41 7.09 16.26
N GLY A 180 24.18 6.05 16.61
CA GLY A 180 23.78 4.92 17.45
C GLY A 180 24.72 4.75 18.63
#